data_AF-A0A2U9C1X5-F1
#
_entry.id   AF-A0A2U9C1X5-F1
#
_cell.length_a   1.000
_cell.length_b   1.000
_cell.length_c   1.000
_cell.angle_alpha   90.00
_cell.angle_beta   90.00
_cell.angle_gamma   90.00
#
_symmetry.space_group_name_H-M   'P 1'
#
loop_
_entity.id
_entity.type
_entity.pdbx_description
1 polymer ?
#
loop_
_entity_poly.entity_id
_entity_poly.type
_entity_poly.pdbx_seq_one_letter_code
_entity_poly.pdbx_strand_id
1 'polypeptide(L)'
;SLSPTLSLFVDVLLLFLPTVILEKPIRIPRSLSVKSAGVLKGFLNKDPKERLGCQVQTGFTDIKSHTFFRSIDWDQLEKKEVTPPFKPQISDDYGLENFDTQFTNEPVQLTPDDEDVIKRIDQSEFEGFEYINPLLLSTEESV
;
A
#
# COMPACT_ATOMS: atom_id res chain seq x y z
N SER A 1 0.21 29.29 5.37
CA SER A 1 -1.06 29.87 4.89
C SER A 1 -1.10 29.67 3.38
N LEU A 2 -1.90 28.72 2.89
CA LEU A 2 -2.11 28.51 1.45
C LEU A 2 -2.91 29.70 0.89
N SER A 3 -2.65 30.10 -0.36
CA SER A 3 -3.42 31.20 -0.95
C SER A 3 -4.91 30.85 -1.01
N PRO A 4 -5.83 31.83 -0.93
CA PRO A 4 -7.27 31.58 -1.02
C PRO A 4 -7.66 30.76 -2.26
N THR A 5 -6.94 30.93 -3.37
CA THR A 5 -7.11 30.17 -4.62
C THR A 5 -6.67 28.71 -4.50
N LEU A 6 -5.57 28.45 -3.78
CA LEU A 6 -5.11 27.08 -3.50
C LEU A 6 -6.02 26.36 -2.51
N SER A 7 -6.55 27.08 -1.51
CA SER A 7 -7.55 26.53 -0.59
C SER A 7 -8.80 26.11 -1.35
N LEU A 8 -9.33 26.99 -2.20
CA LEU A 8 -10.51 26.68 -3.01
C LEU A 8 -10.29 25.50 -3.97
N PHE A 9 -9.08 25.36 -4.53
CA PHE A 9 -8.74 24.22 -5.39
C PHE A 9 -8.66 22.90 -4.62
N VAL A 10 -8.07 22.93 -3.42
CA VAL A 10 -7.99 21.78 -2.52
C VAL A 10 -9.39 21.39 -2.02
N ASP A 11 -10.22 22.35 -1.65
CA ASP A 11 -11.61 22.15 -1.19
C ASP A 11 -12.51 21.59 -2.31
N VAL A 12 -12.39 22.12 -3.53
CA VAL A 12 -13.12 21.59 -4.71
C VAL A 12 -12.64 20.18 -5.06
N LEU A 13 -11.34 19.89 -4.97
CA LEU A 13 -10.80 18.55 -5.24
C LEU A 13 -11.19 17.53 -4.16
N LEU A 14 -11.15 17.93 -2.89
CA LEU A 14 -11.54 17.09 -1.74
C LEU A 14 -13.02 16.72 -1.75
N LEU A 15 -13.89 17.64 -2.19
CA LEU A 15 -15.32 17.35 -2.33
C LEU A 15 -15.63 16.57 -3.61
N PHE A 16 -14.89 16.82 -4.70
CA PHE A 16 -15.18 16.20 -5.99
C PHE A 16 -14.72 14.75 -6.09
N LEU A 17 -13.58 14.40 -5.50
CA LEU A 17 -13.01 13.05 -5.62
C LEU A 17 -13.92 11.96 -5.03
N PRO A 18 -14.50 12.11 -3.81
CA PRO A 18 -15.46 11.14 -3.27
C PRO A 18 -16.67 10.97 -4.17
N THR A 19 -17.24 12.08 -4.69
CA THR A 19 -18.36 12.04 -5.64
C THR A 19 -18.00 11.28 -6.91
N VAL A 20 -16.78 11.47 -7.45
CA VAL A 20 -16.28 10.71 -8.59
C VAL A 20 -16.21 9.21 -8.28
N ILE A 21 -15.69 8.84 -7.11
CA ILE A 21 -15.59 7.44 -6.67
C ILE A 21 -16.98 6.81 -6.50
N LEU A 22 -17.94 7.55 -5.95
CA LEU A 22 -19.29 7.04 -5.69
C LEU A 22 -20.15 6.97 -6.95
N GLU A 23 -20.05 7.94 -7.85
CA GLU A 23 -21.04 8.10 -8.92
C GLU A 23 -20.50 7.73 -10.30
N LYS A 24 -19.25 8.07 -10.61
CA LYS A 24 -18.77 7.91 -11.98
C LYS A 24 -18.51 6.44 -12.31
N PRO A 25 -19.01 5.93 -13.45
CA PRO A 25 -18.69 4.59 -13.92
C PRO A 25 -17.24 4.55 -14.39
N ILE A 26 -16.56 3.46 -14.09
CA ILE A 26 -15.16 3.27 -14.46
C ILE A 26 -15.07 2.88 -15.93
N ARG A 27 -14.25 3.60 -16.69
CA ARG A 27 -13.99 3.33 -18.10
C ARG A 27 -12.68 2.56 -18.24
N ILE A 28 -12.78 1.28 -18.63
CA ILE A 28 -11.63 0.44 -18.88
C ILE A 28 -11.00 0.80 -20.24
N PRO A 29 -9.70 1.10 -20.31
CA PRO A 29 -9.00 1.34 -21.57
C PRO A 29 -9.09 0.16 -22.53
N ARG A 30 -9.23 0.45 -23.84
CA ARG A 30 -9.34 -0.57 -24.90
C ARG A 30 -8.06 -1.38 -25.14
N SER A 31 -6.92 -0.90 -24.65
CA SER A 31 -5.63 -1.60 -24.73
C SER A 31 -5.54 -2.81 -23.80
N LEU A 32 -6.42 -2.92 -22.80
CA LEU A 32 -6.41 -4.00 -21.84
C LEU A 32 -7.05 -5.28 -22.42
N SER A 33 -6.48 -6.43 -22.05
CA SER A 33 -7.07 -7.72 -22.39
C SER A 33 -8.45 -7.90 -21.73
N VAL A 34 -9.29 -8.77 -22.29
CA VAL A 34 -10.62 -9.08 -21.71
C VAL A 34 -10.50 -9.57 -20.26
N LYS A 35 -9.48 -10.38 -19.95
CA LYS A 35 -9.22 -10.90 -18.60
C LYS A 35 -8.86 -9.77 -17.64
N SER A 36 -8.00 -8.85 -18.07
CA SER A 36 -7.60 -7.64 -17.31
C SER A 36 -8.79 -6.71 -17.07
N ALA A 37 -9.62 -6.49 -18.09
CA ALA A 37 -10.83 -5.69 -17.96
C ALA A 37 -11.84 -6.32 -17.00
N GLY A 38 -11.98 -7.65 -17.04
CA GLY A 38 -12.86 -8.41 -16.14
C GLY A 38 -12.45 -8.27 -14.68
N VAL A 39 -11.17 -8.49 -14.36
CA VAL A 39 -10.69 -8.43 -12.97
C VAL A 39 -10.80 -7.00 -12.40
N LEU A 40 -10.52 -5.97 -13.20
CA LEU A 40 -10.67 -4.57 -12.79
C LEU A 40 -12.13 -4.22 -12.48
N LYS A 41 -13.07 -4.66 -13.32
CA LYS A 41 -14.52 -4.45 -13.06
C LYS A 41 -14.97 -5.19 -11.79
N GLY A 42 -14.46 -6.39 -11.55
CA GLY A 42 -14.77 -7.17 -10.35
C GLY A 42 -14.29 -6.48 -9.08
N PHE A 43 -13.03 -6.06 -9.02
CA PHE A 43 -12.48 -5.37 -7.84
C PHE A 43 -13.04 -3.98 -7.62
N LEU A 44 -13.36 -3.26 -8.69
CA LEU A 44 -13.85 -1.89 -8.62
C LEU A 44 -15.39 -1.81 -8.62
N ASN A 45 -16.07 -2.91 -8.29
CA ASN A 45 -17.52 -2.89 -8.07
C ASN A 45 -17.85 -1.98 -6.89
N LYS A 46 -18.79 -1.05 -7.09
CA LYS A 46 -19.19 -0.09 -6.05
C LYS A 46 -19.95 -0.77 -4.92
N ASP A 47 -20.71 -1.82 -5.21
CA ASP A 47 -21.36 -2.65 -4.19
C ASP A 47 -20.33 -3.64 -3.60
N PRO A 48 -20.00 -3.54 -2.30
CA PRO A 48 -19.08 -4.47 -1.65
C PRO A 48 -19.57 -5.92 -1.69
N LYS A 49 -20.88 -6.18 -1.72
CA LYS A 49 -21.40 -7.56 -1.76
C LYS A 49 -21.09 -8.25 -3.09
N GLU A 50 -21.07 -7.49 -4.17
CA GLU A 50 -20.80 -7.96 -5.53
C GLU A 50 -19.33 -7.74 -5.94
N ARG A 51 -18.50 -7.22 -5.04
CA ARG A 51 -17.08 -6.98 -5.30
C ARG A 51 -16.30 -8.28 -5.23
N LEU A 52 -15.48 -8.52 -6.26
CA LEU A 52 -14.58 -9.68 -6.30
C LEU A 52 -13.71 -9.69 -5.04
N GLY A 53 -13.69 -10.80 -4.31
CA GLY A 53 -12.95 -10.90 -3.05
C GLY A 53 -13.79 -10.69 -1.79
N CYS A 54 -15.00 -10.14 -1.89
CA CYS A 54 -15.80 -9.72 -0.74
C CYS A 54 -16.96 -10.67 -0.39
N GLN A 55 -17.15 -11.75 -1.15
CA GLN A 55 -18.08 -12.82 -0.79
C GLN A 55 -17.61 -13.53 0.48
N VAL A 56 -18.51 -13.68 1.46
CA VAL A 56 -18.18 -14.18 2.80
C VAL A 56 -17.58 -15.60 2.76
N GLN A 57 -18.09 -16.46 1.88
CA GLN A 57 -17.71 -17.87 1.84
C GLN A 57 -16.58 -18.16 0.85
N THR A 58 -16.48 -17.37 -0.22
CA THR A 58 -15.61 -17.68 -1.38
C THR A 58 -14.65 -16.58 -1.75
N GLY A 59 -14.63 -15.43 -1.04
CA GLY A 59 -13.96 -14.21 -1.48
C GLY A 59 -12.56 -14.42 -2.05
N PHE A 60 -11.64 -14.99 -1.27
CA PHE A 60 -10.27 -15.22 -1.76
C PHE A 60 -10.19 -16.29 -2.85
N THR A 61 -11.01 -17.34 -2.76
CA THR A 61 -11.10 -18.39 -3.79
C THR A 61 -11.59 -17.83 -5.13
N ASP A 62 -12.51 -16.87 -5.12
CA ASP A 62 -13.01 -16.19 -6.32
C ASP A 62 -11.90 -15.36 -6.98
N ILE A 63 -11.02 -14.74 -6.17
CA ILE A 63 -9.82 -14.06 -6.69
C ILE A 63 -8.88 -15.09 -7.33
N LYS A 64 -8.52 -16.16 -6.61
CA LYS A 64 -7.58 -17.18 -7.13
C LYS A 64 -8.06 -17.83 -8.41
N SER A 65 -9.36 -18.09 -8.52
CA SER A 65 -10.00 -18.76 -9.66
C SER A 65 -10.30 -17.82 -10.84
N HIS A 66 -10.18 -16.50 -10.67
CA HIS A 66 -10.46 -15.55 -11.73
C HIS A 66 -9.50 -15.75 -12.93
N THR A 67 -10.04 -15.72 -14.15
CA THR A 67 -9.30 -16.05 -15.39
C THR A 67 -8.04 -15.22 -15.63
N PHE A 68 -7.95 -14.02 -15.05
CA PHE A 68 -6.76 -13.17 -15.06
C PHE A 68 -5.57 -13.82 -14.36
N PHE A 69 -5.79 -14.54 -13.25
CA PHE A 69 -4.74 -15.17 -12.43
C PHE A 69 -4.51 -16.64 -12.78
N ARG A 70 -5.10 -17.16 -13.87
CA ARG A 70 -5.02 -18.57 -14.25
C ARG A 70 -3.58 -19.11 -14.38
N SER A 71 -2.61 -18.27 -14.72
CA SER A 71 -1.21 -18.67 -14.87
C SER A 71 -0.41 -18.65 -13.57
N ILE A 72 -1.01 -18.23 -12.45
CA ILE A 72 -0.34 -18.15 -11.15
C ILE A 72 -0.51 -19.49 -10.44
N ASP A 73 0.64 -20.10 -10.11
CA ASP A 73 0.70 -21.10 -9.05
C ASP A 73 0.82 -20.37 -7.71
N TRP A 74 -0.24 -20.43 -6.91
CA TRP A 74 -0.34 -19.68 -5.66
C TRP A 74 0.56 -20.23 -4.56
N ASP A 75 0.85 -21.53 -4.56
CA ASP A 75 1.69 -22.17 -3.54
C ASP A 75 3.16 -21.86 -3.80
N GLN A 76 3.59 -21.90 -5.07
CA GLN A 76 4.94 -21.47 -5.46
C GLN A 76 5.13 -19.96 -5.25
N LEU A 77 4.09 -19.15 -5.53
CA LEU A 77 4.14 -17.70 -5.31
C LEU A 77 4.35 -17.37 -3.83
N GLU A 78 3.61 -18.03 -2.93
CA GLU A 78 3.74 -17.84 -1.48
C GLU A 78 5.13 -18.22 -0.96
N LYS A 79 5.73 -19.28 -1.51
CA LYS A 79 7.10 -19.72 -1.21
C LYS A 79 8.20 -18.88 -1.86
N LYS A 80 7.83 -17.83 -2.62
CA LYS A 80 8.76 -16.98 -3.40
C LYS A 80 9.56 -17.76 -4.46
N GLU A 81 8.99 -18.84 -4.99
CA GLU A 81 9.61 -19.68 -6.04
C GLU A 81 9.33 -19.14 -7.45
N VAL A 82 8.30 -18.31 -7.62
CA VAL A 82 8.00 -17.63 -8.88
C VAL A 82 9.00 -16.50 -9.12
N THR A 83 9.71 -16.55 -10.26
CA THR A 83 10.65 -15.49 -10.64
C THR A 83 9.92 -14.16 -10.88
N PRO A 84 10.31 -13.05 -10.22
CA PRO A 84 9.71 -11.74 -10.44
C PRO A 84 9.90 -11.28 -11.89
N PRO A 85 8.90 -10.63 -12.51
CA PRO A 85 9.01 -10.13 -13.88
C PRO A 85 9.96 -8.94 -14.02
N PHE A 86 10.33 -8.30 -12.91
CA PHE A 86 11.24 -7.18 -12.85
C PHE A 86 12.20 -7.35 -11.68
N LYS A 87 13.50 -7.16 -11.94
CA LYS A 87 14.55 -7.10 -10.93
C LYS A 87 15.07 -5.65 -10.86
N PRO A 88 14.83 -4.93 -9.75
CA PRO A 88 15.39 -3.60 -9.55
C PRO A 88 16.92 -3.61 -9.67
N GLN A 89 17.49 -2.51 -10.15
CA GLN A 89 18.94 -2.31 -10.10
C GLN A 89 19.30 -1.84 -8.70
N ILE A 90 20.35 -2.46 -8.15
CA ILE A 90 20.92 -2.14 -6.84
C ILE A 90 22.43 -2.10 -7.06
N SER A 91 23.02 -0.93 -6.84
CA SER A 91 24.41 -0.60 -7.17
C SER A 91 25.34 -0.67 -5.98
N ASP A 92 24.82 -0.57 -4.76
CA ASP A 92 25.55 -0.71 -3.50
C ASP A 92 24.73 -1.46 -2.43
N ASP A 93 25.31 -1.66 -1.25
CA ASP A 93 24.68 -2.41 -0.14
C ASP A 93 23.43 -1.72 0.44
N TYR A 94 23.24 -0.43 0.14
CA TYR A 94 22.15 0.38 0.68
C TYR A 94 20.99 0.56 -0.31
N GLY A 95 21.26 0.45 -1.63
CA GLY A 95 20.25 0.46 -2.68
C GLY A 95 19.45 1.76 -2.77
N LEU A 96 20.10 2.90 -2.51
CA LEU A 96 19.43 4.21 -2.38
C LEU A 96 18.89 4.78 -3.70
N GLU A 97 19.27 4.23 -4.86
CA GLU A 97 18.84 4.72 -6.18
C GLU A 97 17.35 4.55 -6.46
N ASN A 98 16.68 3.69 -5.70
CA ASN A 98 15.24 3.44 -5.82
C ASN A 98 14.41 4.33 -4.88
N PHE A 99 15.04 5.24 -4.14
CA PHE A 99 14.40 6.22 -3.28
C PHE A 99 14.38 7.60 -3.96
N ASP A 100 13.36 8.40 -3.67
CA ASP A 100 13.30 9.76 -4.18
C ASP A 100 14.42 10.60 -3.54
N THR A 101 15.18 11.30 -4.39
CA THR A 101 16.27 12.18 -3.97
C THR A 101 15.82 13.30 -3.03
N GLN A 102 14.52 13.65 -3.01
CA GLN A 102 14.00 14.59 -2.02
C GLN A 102 14.31 14.13 -0.59
N PHE A 103 14.26 12.83 -0.31
CA PHE A 103 14.54 12.27 1.02
C PHE A 103 16.01 11.93 1.21
N THR A 104 16.69 11.40 0.19
CA THR A 104 18.13 11.03 0.34
C THR A 104 19.04 12.26 0.43
N ASN A 105 18.55 13.43 0.02
CA ASN A 105 19.25 14.70 0.18
C ASN A 105 18.91 15.42 1.50
N GLU A 106 17.90 14.96 2.24
CA GLU A 106 17.62 15.51 3.56
C GLU A 106 18.74 15.14 4.54
N PRO A 107 19.04 16.02 5.53
CA PRO A 107 20.00 15.68 6.55
C PRO A 107 19.51 14.49 7.36
N VAL A 108 20.38 13.50 7.57
CA VAL A 108 20.09 12.31 8.38
C VAL A 108 20.11 12.68 9.86
N GLN A 109 19.06 13.37 10.31
CA GLN A 109 18.90 13.84 11.69
C GLN A 109 17.43 13.80 12.09
N LEU A 110 17.18 13.61 13.39
CA LEU A 110 15.86 13.79 13.96
C LEU A 110 15.61 15.29 14.16
N THR A 111 14.37 15.73 13.89
CA THR A 111 13.95 17.09 14.22
C THR A 111 14.09 17.30 15.73
N PRO A 112 14.76 18.37 16.20
CA PRO A 112 14.88 18.64 17.62
C PRO A 112 13.52 18.79 18.30
N ASP A 113 13.46 18.31 19.54
CA ASP A 113 12.25 18.30 20.35
C ASP A 113 11.81 19.71 20.80
N ASP A 114 10.49 19.90 20.90
CA ASP A 114 9.88 21.04 21.60
C ASP A 114 9.42 20.59 22.98
N GLU A 115 10.16 21.00 24.01
CA GLU A 115 9.92 20.69 25.41
C GLU A 115 8.48 21.01 25.88
N ASP A 116 7.88 22.08 25.38
CA ASP A 116 6.53 22.49 25.78
C ASP A 116 5.46 21.60 25.15
N VAL A 117 5.75 21.03 23.97
CA VAL A 117 4.91 20.02 23.33
C VAL A 117 5.03 18.70 24.06
N ILE A 118 6.26 18.23 24.33
CA ILE A 118 6.51 16.92 24.97
C ILE A 118 5.86 16.83 26.35
N LYS A 119 5.94 17.89 27.16
CA LYS A 119 5.35 17.91 28.51
C LYS A 119 3.83 17.77 28.52
N ARG A 120 3.16 18.03 27.40
CA ARG A 120 1.69 17.91 27.27
C ARG A 120 1.25 16.53 26.78
N ILE A 121 2.19 15.67 26.41
CA ILE A 121 1.92 14.31 25.94
C ILE A 121 1.77 13.40 27.16
N ASP A 122 0.65 12.68 27.24
CA ASP A 122 0.43 11.63 28.25
C ASP A 122 1.26 10.39 27.89
N GLN A 123 2.26 10.08 28.72
CA GLN A 123 3.17 8.96 28.48
C GLN A 123 2.52 7.60 28.76
N SER A 124 1.43 7.55 29.53
CA SER A 124 0.75 6.29 29.85
C SER A 124 0.07 5.65 28.62
N GLU A 125 -0.27 6.45 27.61
CA GLU A 125 -0.82 5.99 26.32
C GLU A 125 0.19 5.15 25.51
N PHE A 126 1.49 5.18 25.87
CA PHE A 126 2.55 4.42 25.21
C PHE A 126 3.03 3.21 26.04
N GLU A 127 2.39 2.90 27.17
CA GLU A 127 2.73 1.71 27.96
C GLU A 127 2.55 0.43 27.12
N GLY A 128 3.61 -0.40 27.06
CA GLY A 128 3.59 -1.64 26.28
C GLY A 128 3.90 -1.45 24.78
N PHE A 129 4.43 -0.30 24.39
CA PHE A 129 4.90 -0.04 23.02
C PHE A 129 6.17 -0.85 22.68
N GLU A 130 6.96 -1.23 23.68
CA GLU A 130 8.21 -1.96 23.47
C GLU A 130 7.96 -3.35 22.88
N TYR A 131 8.67 -3.64 21.78
CA TYR A 131 8.59 -4.93 21.11
C TYR A 131 9.97 -5.35 20.60
N ILE A 132 10.33 -6.60 20.86
CA ILE A 132 11.49 -7.28 20.26
C ILE A 132 10.98 -8.53 19.58
N ASN A 133 11.36 -8.77 18.34
CA ASN A 133 10.98 -9.98 17.62
C ASN A 133 11.65 -11.21 18.25
N PRO A 134 10.91 -12.13 18.90
CA PRO A 134 11.51 -13.26 19.59
C PRO A 134 12.17 -14.27 18.64
N LEU A 135 11.83 -14.24 17.35
CA LEU A 135 12.44 -15.13 16.35
C LEU A 135 13.85 -14.72 15.95
N LEU A 136 14.26 -13.47 16.23
CA LEU A 136 15.62 -13.01 16.01
C LEU A 136 16.54 -13.34 17.20
N LEU A 137 15.96 -13.49 18.41
CA LEU A 137 16.71 -13.83 19.62
C LEU A 137 17.23 -15.27 19.59
N SER A 138 16.50 -16.20 18.95
CA SER A 138 16.91 -17.61 18.89
C SER A 138 18.02 -17.90 17.88
N THR A 139 18.34 -16.96 16.98
CA THR A 139 19.38 -17.15 15.95
C THR A 139 20.77 -16.75 16.44
N GLU A 140 20.88 -15.94 17.49
CA GLU A 140 22.18 -15.48 18.03
C GLU A 140 22.80 -16.45 19.06
N GLU A 141 22.03 -17.39 19.64
CA GLU A 141 22.53 -18.39 20.61
C GLU A 141 23.05 -19.70 19.98
N SER A 142 23.16 -19.78 18.65
CA SER A 142 23.60 -21.01 17.94
C SER A 142 24.91 -20.84 17.15
N VAL A 143 25.85 -20.06 17.70
CA VAL A 143 27.27 -20.05 17.27
C VAL A 143 28.12 -20.89 18.22
#